data_AF-A0A2S7PDA6-F1
#
_entry.id   AF-A0A2S7PDA6-F1
#
_cell.length_a   1.000
_cell.length_b   1.000
_cell.length_c   1.000
_cell.angle_alpha   90.00
_cell.angle_beta   90.00
_cell.angle_gamma   90.00
#
_symmetry.space_group_name_H-M   'P 1'
#
loop_
_entity.id
_entity.type
_entity.pdbx_description
1 polymer ?
#
loop_
_entity_poly.entity_id
_entity_poly.type
_entity_poly.pdbx_seq_one_letter_code
_entity_poly.pdbx_strand_id
1 'polypeptide(L)'
;MLRQAAKKGVTELAQYPKPGEKLHGFTLLRSKHVQELELTALHLKHDKTGADYLHVAREDKNNVFSIGFKTNPPDDTGVPHILEHTTLCGSQK
;
A
#
# COMPACT_ATOMS: atom_id res chain seq x y z
N MET A 1 -10.12 -22.18 32.49
CA MET A 1 -10.10 -20.81 31.91
C MET A 1 -8.68 -20.46 31.51
N LEU A 2 -8.27 -20.84 30.29
CA LEU A 2 -6.97 -20.43 29.76
C LEU A 2 -7.11 -19.01 29.22
N ARG A 3 -6.47 -18.05 29.89
CA ARG A 3 -6.26 -16.70 29.36
C ARG A 3 -5.43 -16.83 28.09
N GLN A 4 -6.09 -16.73 26.94
CA GLN A 4 -5.41 -16.55 25.67
C GLN A 4 -4.73 -15.18 25.74
N ALA A 5 -3.39 -15.16 25.83
CA ALA A 5 -2.63 -13.93 25.70
C ALA A 5 -3.08 -13.25 24.40
N ALA A 6 -3.53 -12.00 24.50
CA ALA A 6 -3.99 -11.23 23.36
C ALA A 6 -2.86 -11.21 22.32
N LYS A 7 -2.98 -12.01 21.25
CA LYS A 7 -2.19 -11.79 20.04
C LYS A 7 -2.50 -10.38 19.64
N LYS A 8 -1.50 -9.52 19.69
CA LYS A 8 -1.49 -8.21 19.06
C LYS A 8 -1.92 -8.46 17.60
N GLY A 9 -3.18 -8.18 17.28
CA GLY A 9 -3.76 -8.49 15.96
C GLY A 9 -3.14 -7.59 14.90
N VAL A 10 -2.92 -8.07 13.68
CA VAL A 10 -2.31 -7.26 12.60
C VAL A 10 -3.10 -5.99 12.28
N THR A 11 -4.32 -5.85 12.77
CA THR A 11 -5.15 -4.66 12.62
C THR A 11 -4.96 -3.62 13.73
N GLU A 12 -4.20 -3.90 14.79
CA GLU A 12 -4.02 -3.00 15.92
C GLU A 12 -3.15 -1.79 15.56
N LEU A 13 -3.72 -0.59 15.61
CA LEU A 13 -3.00 0.66 15.29
C LEU A 13 -1.71 0.86 16.12
N ALA A 14 -1.68 0.36 17.35
CA ALA A 14 -0.52 0.47 18.24
C ALA A 14 0.72 -0.30 17.76
N GLN A 15 0.60 -1.13 16.71
CA GLN A 15 1.74 -1.83 16.10
C GLN A 15 2.39 -1.05 14.97
N TYR A 16 1.73 0.01 14.50
CA TYR A 16 2.16 0.80 13.37
C TYR A 16 2.81 2.10 13.83
N PRO A 17 3.67 2.71 12.99
CA PRO A 17 4.21 4.04 13.23
C PRO A 17 3.12 5.06 13.48
N LYS A 18 3.45 6.15 14.16
CA LYS A 18 2.55 7.29 14.31
C LYS A 18 2.66 8.22 13.10
N PRO A 19 1.59 8.98 12.76
CA PRO A 19 1.68 10.01 11.74
C PRO A 19 2.88 10.95 11.97
N GLY A 20 3.63 11.23 10.91
CA GLY A 20 4.88 11.99 10.93
C GLY A 20 6.15 11.14 11.08
N GLU A 21 6.05 9.88 11.49
CA GLU A 21 7.21 8.98 11.54
C GLU A 21 7.67 8.55 10.14
N LYS A 22 8.97 8.34 10.01
CA LYS A 22 9.65 7.99 8.76
C LYS A 22 10.07 6.53 8.72
N LEU A 23 9.87 5.90 7.57
CA LEU A 23 10.23 4.51 7.28
C LEU A 23 10.79 4.42 5.87
N HIS A 24 12.07 4.06 5.74
CA HIS A 24 12.69 3.77 4.44
C HIS A 24 12.43 4.83 3.34
N GLY A 25 12.45 6.11 3.71
CA GLY A 25 12.18 7.22 2.78
C GLY A 25 10.70 7.58 2.58
N PHE A 26 9.78 6.94 3.31
CA PHE A 26 8.36 7.29 3.36
C PHE A 26 8.02 7.93 4.70
N THR A 27 7.09 8.88 4.68
CA THR A 27 6.48 9.44 5.89
C THR A 27 5.04 8.95 6.01
N LEU A 28 4.65 8.45 7.18
CA LEU A 28 3.25 8.10 7.45
C LEU A 28 2.42 9.38 7.60
N LEU A 29 1.37 9.53 6.78
CA LEU A 29 0.49 10.70 6.83
C LEU A 29 -0.73 10.45 7.72
N ARG A 30 -1.33 9.26 7.61
CA ARG A 30 -2.48 8.85 8.43
C ARG A 30 -2.53 7.35 8.56
N SER A 31 -3.08 6.88 9.67
CA SER A 31 -3.48 5.50 9.88
C SER A 31 -4.92 5.46 10.38
N LYS A 32 -5.70 4.46 9.94
CA LYS A 32 -7.10 4.30 10.34
C LYS A 32 -7.46 2.82 10.41
N HIS A 33 -8.03 2.40 11.54
CA HIS A 33 -8.70 1.12 11.63
C HIS A 33 -10.09 1.22 10.97
N VAL A 34 -10.44 0.25 10.13
CA VAL A 34 -11.72 0.16 9.42
C VAL A 34 -12.38 -1.14 9.83
N GLN A 35 -13.27 -1.06 10.82
CA GLN A 35 -13.84 -2.21 11.48
C GLN A 35 -14.71 -3.05 10.54
N GLU A 36 -15.47 -2.41 9.66
CA GLU A 36 -16.38 -3.06 8.71
C GLU A 36 -15.65 -3.94 7.69
N LEU A 37 -14.36 -3.69 7.49
CA LEU A 37 -13.49 -4.44 6.59
C LEU A 37 -12.43 -5.25 7.33
N GLU A 38 -12.45 -5.23 8.67
CA GLU A 38 -11.49 -5.90 9.55
C GLU A 38 -10.02 -5.65 9.14
N LEU A 39 -9.69 -4.39 8.84
CA LEU A 39 -8.36 -3.99 8.36
C LEU A 39 -7.88 -2.69 9.00
N THR A 40 -6.60 -2.42 8.85
CA THR A 40 -5.99 -1.13 9.16
C THR A 40 -5.29 -0.58 7.94
N ALA A 41 -5.68 0.64 7.54
CA ALA A 41 -5.13 1.33 6.39
C ALA A 41 -4.07 2.34 6.85
N LEU A 42 -2.90 2.32 6.22
CA LEU A 42 -1.84 3.29 6.43
C LEU A 42 -1.59 4.01 5.11
N HIS A 43 -1.71 5.33 5.11
CA HIS A 43 -1.40 6.17 3.97
C HIS A 43 -0.05 6.83 4.20
N LEU A 44 0.92 6.48 3.37
CA LEU A 44 2.27 7.00 3.38
C LEU A 44 2.54 7.81 2.11
N LYS A 45 3.56 8.66 2.19
CA LYS A 45 4.09 9.40 1.04
C LYS A 45 5.59 9.25 0.97
N HIS A 46 6.12 8.95 -0.21
CA HIS A 46 7.56 8.88 -0.43
C HIS A 46 8.17 10.29 -0.41
N ASP A 47 9.15 10.53 0.45
CA ASP A 47 9.71 11.85 0.71
C ASP A 47 10.39 12.45 -0.54
N LYS A 48 11.07 11.62 -1.34
CA LYS A 48 11.85 12.09 -2.49
C LYS A 48 11.01 12.32 -3.74
N THR A 49 10.07 11.43 -4.04
CA THR A 49 9.29 11.47 -5.30
C THR A 49 7.87 11.98 -5.12
N GLY A 50 7.38 12.05 -3.88
CA GLY A 50 6.00 12.38 -3.58
C GLY A 50 4.99 11.28 -3.90
N ALA A 51 5.44 10.07 -4.25
CA ALA A 51 4.56 8.94 -4.56
C ALA A 51 3.67 8.58 -3.38
N ASP A 52 2.37 8.42 -3.63
CA ASP A 52 1.40 7.94 -2.65
C ASP A 52 1.50 6.42 -2.46
N TYR A 53 1.38 5.97 -1.21
CA TYR A 53 1.40 4.56 -0.85
C TYR A 53 0.27 4.25 0.13
N LEU A 54 -0.47 3.17 -0.11
CA LEU A 54 -1.51 2.68 0.78
C LEU A 54 -1.16 1.25 1.21
N HIS A 55 -0.83 1.07 2.48
CA HIS A 55 -0.72 -0.26 3.08
C HIS A 55 -2.07 -0.66 3.68
N VAL A 56 -2.50 -1.88 3.40
CA VAL A 56 -3.71 -2.48 3.97
C VAL A 56 -3.29 -3.68 4.80
N ALA A 57 -3.34 -3.51 6.12
CA ALA A 57 -3.02 -4.55 7.07
C ALA A 57 -4.29 -5.34 7.44
N ARG A 58 -4.26 -6.65 7.17
CA ARG A 58 -5.37 -7.58 7.44
C ARG A 58 -4.79 -8.95 7.75
N GLU A 59 -5.51 -9.74 8.55
CA GLU A 59 -5.17 -11.15 8.79
C GLU A 59 -5.57 -12.00 7.57
N ASP A 60 -4.83 -11.83 6.48
CA ASP A 60 -4.96 -12.60 5.24
C ASP A 60 -3.57 -13.02 4.76
N LYS A 61 -3.40 -14.30 4.42
CA LYS A 61 -2.12 -14.84 3.96
C LYS A 61 -1.87 -14.54 2.48
N ASN A 62 -2.92 -14.24 1.71
CA ASN A 62 -2.81 -13.94 0.29
C ASN A 62 -2.45 -12.46 0.10
N ASN A 63 -1.15 -12.16 0.20
CA ASN A 63 -0.63 -10.81 0.05
C ASN A 63 -0.67 -10.36 -1.41
N VAL A 64 -1.03 -9.10 -1.63
CA VAL A 64 -1.06 -8.46 -2.95
C VAL A 64 -0.24 -7.18 -2.93
N PHE A 65 0.45 -6.92 -4.04
CA PHE A 65 1.07 -5.64 -4.34
C PHE A 65 0.55 -5.13 -5.69
N SER A 66 0.29 -3.84 -5.77
CA SER A 66 -0.13 -3.17 -7.00
C SER A 66 0.49 -1.78 -7.07
N ILE A 67 0.75 -1.33 -8.29
CA ILE A 67 1.20 0.03 -8.60
C ILE A 67 0.32 0.60 -9.71
N GLY A 68 -0.14 1.84 -9.53
CA GLY A 68 -0.99 2.54 -10.48
C GLY A 68 -0.29 3.77 -11.04
N PHE A 69 -0.35 3.93 -12.37
CA PHE A 69 0.10 5.13 -13.06
C PHE A 69 -1.10 5.83 -13.69
N LYS A 70 -1.13 7.17 -13.66
CA LYS A 70 -2.14 7.94 -14.38
C LYS A 70 -1.81 7.92 -15.88
N THR A 71 -2.64 7.25 -16.67
CA THR A 71 -2.43 7.01 -18.10
C THR A 71 -3.54 7.65 -18.94
N ASN A 72 -3.57 8.98 -19.01
CA ASN A 72 -4.51 9.68 -19.88
C ASN A 72 -4.14 9.43 -21.35
N PRO A 73 -4.93 8.69 -22.15
CA PRO A 73 -4.59 8.45 -23.55
C PRO A 73 -4.72 9.76 -24.35
N PRO A 74 -3.75 10.10 -25.21
CA PRO A 74 -3.85 11.27 -26.09
C PRO A 74 -4.77 11.05 -27.28
N ASP A 75 -5.02 9.79 -27.64
CA ASP A 75 -5.79 9.34 -28.80
C ASP A 75 -6.24 7.86 -28.64
N ASP A 76 -6.93 7.31 -29.64
CA ASP A 76 -7.51 5.97 -29.63
C ASP A 76 -6.55 4.87 -30.13
N THR A 77 -5.25 5.15 -30.22
CA THR A 77 -4.26 4.16 -30.71
C THR A 77 -4.01 3.02 -29.73
N GLY A 78 -4.45 3.15 -28.48
CA GLY A 78 -4.24 2.15 -27.44
C GLY A 78 -2.85 2.15 -26.81
N VAL A 79 -2.08 3.24 -26.96
CA VAL A 79 -0.70 3.37 -26.45
C VAL A 79 -0.54 2.93 -24.97
N PRO A 80 -1.39 3.32 -24.00
CA PRO A 80 -1.24 2.85 -22.62
C PRO A 80 -1.33 1.33 -22.46
N HIS A 81 -2.20 0.68 -23.23
CA HIS A 81 -2.37 -0.77 -23.19
C HIS A 81 -1.17 -1.47 -23.84
N ILE A 82 -0.68 -0.98 -24.98
CA ILE A 82 0.55 -1.53 -25.60
C ILE A 82 1.74 -1.38 -24.63
N LEU A 83 1.83 -0.25 -23.93
CA LEU A 83 2.90 0.00 -22.96
C LEU A 83 2.84 -0.97 -21.78
N GLU A 84 1.65 -1.27 -21.24
CA GLU A 84 1.47 -2.27 -20.19
C GLU A 84 2.12 -3.61 -20.57
N HIS A 85 1.76 -4.17 -21.72
CA HIS A 85 2.35 -5.44 -22.21
C HIS A 85 3.86 -5.32 -22.40
N THR A 86 4.31 -4.24 -23.03
CA THR A 86 5.72 -4.07 -23.37
C THR A 86 6.60 -3.89 -22.14
N THR A 87 6.09 -3.28 -21.06
CA THR A 87 6.84 -3.16 -19.79
C THR A 87 7.15 -4.51 -19.14
N LEU A 88 6.43 -5.57 -19.51
CA LEU A 88 6.66 -6.93 -19.02
C LEU A 88 7.65 -7.73 -19.89
N CYS A 89 8.11 -7.17 -21.02
CA CYS A 89 9.01 -7.84 -21.96
C CYS A 89 10.50 -7.70 -21.62
N GLY A 90 10.86 -6.96 -20.56
CA GLY A 90 12.25 -6.81 -20.10
C GLY A 90 12.51 -5.52 -19.35
N SER A 91 13.52 -5.50 -18.48
CA SER A 91 13.93 -4.31 -17.73
C SER A 91 15.43 -4.26 -17.49
N GLN A 92 15.97 -3.06 -17.32
CA GLN A 92 17.25 -2.88 -16.63
C GLN A 92 17.00 -3.06 -15.13
N LYS A 93 17.91 -3.76 -14.46
CA LYS A 93 17.88 -3.96 -13.01
C LYS A 93 18.98 -3.16 -12.34
#